data_AF-A0A5C6NFQ7-F1
#
_entry.id   AF-A0A5C6NFQ7-F1
#
_cell.length_a   1.000
_cell.length_b   1.000
_cell.length_c   1.000
_cell.angle_alpha   90.00
_cell.angle_beta   90.00
_cell.angle_gamma   90.00
#
_symmetry.space_group_name_H-M   'P 1'
#
loop_
_entity.id
_entity.type
_entity.pdbx_description
1 polymer ?
#
loop_
_entity_poly.entity_id
_entity_poly.type
_entity_poly.pdbx_seq_one_letter_code
_entity_poly.pdbx_strand_id
1 'polypeptide(L)'
;MKTDSAPQAVPFSGWKQNLIDDARRERSSSSEGSPGPSRYRDGFGSGSGSEEKLDRVRLNVLFTLSSEKNAGFFKTGKIFETFDAKLLHIESRPGRNSKNGTTDLEFFMRCDVHGSDVDVFIDSLKSIVEDVRSVPEEKGPWFPRQLKDLDRCNMLITKFDPDLDQGHPVSTKDMETLSIGTQNDTLKWFLKGYRDPEYRKRRAFIAELASRYKQGDPLPTVEYTAEELSTWREVYRQLRSVYPSLACRQFLDSLQQLEQECGYGEDRIPQLRDVSAFLKERTGFQLRPVAGLLSTRDFLNSLAFRVFQCTQYVRHSSAPMHSPEPDCCHELLGHIPMLADKEYAQFSQEVGLASLGVSDEDIEKLSTLYWFTVEFGLCKQNGSVKAYGAGLLSSYGELTHALSNEPEYKPFIPEETAVQPYQDQTYQPVYFVSESFEDAKLKLRRYSATIKRPFAVRYEPLTCTVEVLDQPCRIQNALSKMRQDMKVLQDALEKLSSS
;
A
#
# COMPACT_ATOMS: atom_id res chain seq x y z
N MET A 1 -11.07 23.17 -60.08
CA MET A 1 -12.23 24.06 -59.81
C MET A 1 -13.37 23.19 -59.29
N LYS A 2 -13.94 23.54 -58.13
CA LYS A 2 -15.03 22.88 -57.35
C LYS A 2 -14.60 21.59 -56.64
N THR A 3 -14.29 21.62 -55.33
CA THR A 3 -15.17 21.58 -54.13
C THR A 3 -16.11 20.39 -54.10
N ASP A 4 -15.91 19.47 -53.14
CA ASP A 4 -16.98 19.03 -52.24
C ASP A 4 -16.44 18.35 -50.95
N SER A 5 -16.93 18.89 -49.83
CA SER A 5 -17.21 18.32 -48.50
C SER A 5 -16.28 17.29 -47.84
N ALA A 6 -15.64 17.70 -46.74
CA ALA A 6 -15.10 16.82 -45.71
C ALA A 6 -16.18 16.38 -44.70
N PRO A 7 -16.19 15.10 -44.24
CA PRO A 7 -16.79 14.73 -42.98
C PRO A 7 -15.74 14.79 -41.86
N GLN A 8 -16.09 15.46 -40.76
CA GLN A 8 -15.31 15.53 -39.52
C GLN A 8 -15.14 14.14 -38.90
N ALA A 9 -13.88 13.73 -38.70
CA ALA A 9 -13.55 12.57 -37.88
C ALA A 9 -13.62 12.97 -36.40
N VAL A 10 -14.50 12.33 -35.66
CA VAL A 10 -14.55 12.36 -34.20
C VAL A 10 -13.28 11.67 -33.67
N PRO A 11 -12.45 12.30 -32.82
CA PRO A 11 -11.31 11.60 -32.24
C PRO A 11 -11.83 10.64 -31.16
N PHE A 12 -11.75 9.35 -31.45
CA PHE A 12 -11.91 8.27 -30.48
C PHE A 12 -10.80 8.38 -29.43
N SER A 13 -11.18 8.71 -28.20
CA SER A 13 -10.32 8.70 -27.02
C SER A 13 -10.10 7.26 -26.54
N GLY A 14 -9.00 6.64 -26.97
CA GLY A 14 -8.52 5.39 -26.42
C GLY A 14 -7.95 5.61 -25.02
N TRP A 15 -8.70 5.22 -24.01
CA TRP A 15 -8.32 5.25 -22.60
C TRP A 15 -7.02 4.46 -22.38
N LYS A 16 -5.99 5.12 -21.85
CA LYS A 16 -4.77 4.49 -21.33
C LYS A 16 -4.68 4.82 -19.84
N GLN A 17 -4.69 3.79 -18.99
CA GLN A 17 -4.78 3.90 -17.54
C GLN A 17 -3.40 3.99 -16.88
N ASN A 18 -3.20 5.03 -16.08
CA ASN A 18 -2.01 5.26 -15.26
C ASN A 18 -2.29 4.89 -13.79
N LEU A 19 -1.26 4.59 -12.98
CA LEU A 19 -1.37 4.38 -11.53
C LEU A 19 -2.09 5.55 -10.81
N ILE A 20 -1.88 6.76 -11.31
CA ILE A 20 -2.54 8.00 -10.85
C ILE A 20 -4.04 7.99 -11.20
N ASP A 21 -4.44 7.41 -12.34
CA ASP A 21 -5.84 7.39 -12.77
C ASP A 21 -6.66 6.33 -12.04
N ASP A 22 -6.04 5.25 -11.55
CA ASP A 22 -6.70 4.28 -10.67
C ASP A 22 -6.98 4.89 -9.29
N ALA A 23 -6.05 5.65 -8.71
CA ALA A 23 -6.29 6.45 -7.50
C ALA A 23 -7.35 7.54 -7.73
N ARG A 24 -7.45 8.12 -8.94
CA ARG A 24 -8.51 9.07 -9.30
C ARG A 24 -9.87 8.39 -9.57
N ARG A 25 -9.91 7.13 -9.98
CA ARG A 25 -11.17 6.38 -10.19
C ARG A 25 -11.85 5.98 -8.88
N GLU A 26 -11.08 5.77 -7.81
CA GLU A 26 -11.62 5.63 -6.44
C GLU A 26 -12.53 6.83 -6.11
N ARG A 27 -12.16 8.03 -6.57
CA ARG A 27 -12.97 9.25 -6.47
C ARG A 27 -14.32 9.14 -7.17
N SER A 28 -14.36 8.64 -8.41
CA SER A 28 -15.58 8.59 -9.23
C SER A 28 -16.60 7.52 -8.82
N SER A 29 -16.16 6.42 -8.22
CA SER A 29 -17.07 5.37 -7.74
C SER A 29 -17.91 5.78 -6.52
N SER A 30 -17.54 6.88 -5.87
CA SER A 30 -18.20 7.43 -4.68
C SER A 30 -19.11 8.64 -4.97
N SER A 31 -19.22 9.07 -6.23
CA SER A 31 -19.84 10.35 -6.59
C SER A 31 -20.69 10.31 -7.88
N GLU A 32 -21.54 9.30 -8.06
CA GLU A 32 -22.65 9.41 -9.02
C GLU A 32 -23.98 9.59 -8.27
N GLY A 33 -24.46 10.84 -8.26
CA GLY A 33 -25.67 11.25 -7.57
C GLY A 33 -26.01 12.73 -7.77
N SER A 34 -26.49 13.05 -8.98
CA SER A 34 -27.39 14.16 -9.34
C SER A 34 -26.84 15.58 -9.64
N PRO A 35 -27.47 16.29 -10.61
CA PRO A 35 -26.87 17.38 -11.36
C PRO A 35 -27.02 18.74 -10.67
N GLY A 36 -25.99 19.59 -10.80
CA GLY A 36 -26.02 20.96 -10.30
C GLY A 36 -26.88 21.90 -11.16
N PRO A 37 -27.33 23.04 -10.61
CA PRO A 37 -27.78 24.16 -11.41
C PRO A 37 -26.77 25.29 -11.47
N SER A 38 -26.90 26.01 -12.58
CA SER A 38 -26.10 27.09 -13.13
C SER A 38 -26.12 28.43 -12.37
N ARG A 39 -25.06 29.19 -12.62
CA ARG A 39 -24.79 30.62 -12.39
C ARG A 39 -26.01 31.56 -12.35
N TYR A 40 -26.05 32.45 -11.34
CA TYR A 40 -26.44 33.86 -11.49
C TYR A 40 -25.68 34.74 -10.48
N ARG A 41 -25.58 36.03 -10.81
CA ARG A 41 -24.61 37.04 -10.34
C ARG A 41 -25.33 38.16 -9.55
N ASP A 42 -24.62 38.69 -8.54
CA ASP A 42 -24.71 39.99 -7.84
C ASP A 42 -26.07 40.56 -7.35
N GLY A 43 -26.13 40.97 -6.07
CA GLY A 43 -27.14 41.90 -5.55
C GLY A 43 -27.21 42.02 -4.03
N PHE A 44 -26.83 43.19 -3.50
CA PHE A 44 -26.96 43.63 -2.10
C PHE A 44 -28.39 43.51 -1.54
N GLY A 45 -28.53 43.15 -0.26
CA GLY A 45 -29.81 43.28 0.48
C GLY A 45 -29.73 42.76 1.91
N SER A 46 -29.74 43.69 2.86
CA SER A 46 -29.79 43.48 4.31
C SER A 46 -31.02 42.66 4.74
N GLY A 47 -30.83 41.65 5.59
CA GLY A 47 -31.93 40.88 6.17
C GLY A 47 -31.44 40.04 7.34
N SER A 48 -31.72 40.53 8.54
CA SER A 48 -31.56 39.82 9.81
C SER A 48 -32.35 38.51 9.81
N GLY A 49 -31.64 37.39 9.91
CA GLY A 49 -32.18 36.07 10.19
C GLY A 49 -31.08 35.26 10.85
N SER A 50 -31.06 35.27 12.18
CA SER A 50 -30.24 34.37 12.97
C SER A 50 -30.72 32.94 12.72
N GLU A 51 -30.05 32.20 11.84
CA GLU A 51 -30.10 30.75 11.87
C GLU A 51 -29.35 30.31 13.14
N GLU A 52 -30.11 29.90 14.14
CA GLU A 52 -29.59 29.15 15.28
C GLU A 52 -28.77 27.97 14.74
N LYS A 53 -27.45 27.98 14.99
CA LYS A 53 -26.63 26.77 14.89
C LYS A 53 -27.19 25.77 15.90
N LEU A 54 -28.12 24.92 15.47
CA LEU A 54 -28.61 23.79 16.24
C LEU A 54 -27.41 22.97 16.73
N ASP A 55 -27.31 22.79 18.05
CA ASP A 55 -26.29 22.01 18.74
C ASP A 55 -26.45 20.51 18.43
N ARG A 56 -26.11 20.14 17.20
CA ARG A 56 -26.18 18.76 16.70
C ARG A 56 -24.80 18.12 16.77
N VAL A 57 -24.77 16.93 17.36
CA VAL A 57 -23.60 16.05 17.48
C VAL A 57 -23.70 14.97 16.42
N ARG A 58 -22.60 14.75 15.70
CA ARG A 58 -22.48 13.65 14.75
C ARG A 58 -22.14 12.35 15.46
N LEU A 59 -22.90 11.30 15.18
CA LEU A 59 -22.73 9.97 15.73
C LEU A 59 -22.47 8.98 14.58
N ASN A 60 -21.49 8.09 14.76
CA ASN A 60 -21.41 6.85 14.01
C ASN A 60 -21.89 5.72 14.92
N VAL A 61 -22.85 4.93 14.48
CA VAL A 61 -23.46 3.86 15.27
C VAL A 61 -23.38 2.56 14.48
N LEU A 62 -22.85 1.52 15.13
CA LEU A 62 -22.86 0.16 14.63
C LEU A 62 -23.88 -0.65 15.44
N PHE A 63 -24.71 -1.47 14.80
CA PHE A 63 -25.61 -2.39 15.48
C PHE A 63 -25.98 -3.57 14.59
N THR A 64 -26.47 -4.65 15.19
CA THR A 64 -26.86 -5.88 14.49
C THR A 64 -28.37 -6.10 14.55
N LEU A 65 -28.95 -6.48 13.41
CA LEU A 65 -30.33 -6.91 13.26
C LEU A 65 -30.37 -8.41 12.98
N SER A 66 -31.00 -9.17 13.86
CA SER A 66 -31.25 -10.58 13.63
C SER A 66 -32.39 -10.81 12.63
N SER A 67 -32.23 -11.80 11.76
CA SER A 67 -33.19 -12.06 10.67
C SER A 67 -34.59 -12.48 11.18
N GLU A 68 -34.71 -12.87 12.45
CA GLU A 68 -35.97 -13.21 13.09
C GLU A 68 -36.87 -11.97 13.37
N LYS A 69 -36.30 -10.76 13.30
CA LYS A 69 -37.02 -9.50 13.60
C LYS A 69 -37.03 -8.56 12.38
N ASN A 70 -37.81 -8.87 11.34
CA ASN A 70 -38.12 -7.91 10.26
C ASN A 70 -38.69 -6.57 10.77
N ALA A 71 -39.28 -6.56 11.98
CA ALA A 71 -39.75 -5.34 12.64
C ALA A 71 -38.62 -4.45 13.21
N GLY A 72 -37.40 -4.98 13.38
CA GLY A 72 -36.27 -4.26 13.98
C GLY A 72 -35.85 -3.05 13.15
N PHE A 73 -35.71 -3.21 11.84
CA PHE A 73 -35.32 -2.12 10.94
C PHE A 73 -36.34 -0.96 10.93
N PHE A 74 -37.63 -1.26 10.80
CA PHE A 74 -38.69 -0.24 10.84
C PHE A 74 -38.78 0.47 12.19
N LYS A 75 -38.56 -0.26 13.29
CA LYS A 75 -38.54 0.33 14.64
C LYS A 75 -37.31 1.23 14.83
N THR A 76 -36.16 0.85 14.28
CA THR A 76 -34.97 1.71 14.22
C THR A 76 -35.29 2.99 13.46
N GLY A 77 -35.90 2.93 12.29
CA GLY A 77 -36.33 4.12 11.53
C GLY A 77 -37.19 5.09 12.36
N LYS A 78 -38.15 4.58 13.14
CA LYS A 78 -38.98 5.39 14.04
C LYS A 78 -38.20 6.09 15.16
N ILE A 79 -37.14 5.47 15.67
CA ILE A 79 -36.25 6.13 16.64
C ILE A 79 -35.61 7.34 15.97
N PHE A 80 -35.06 7.19 14.76
CA PHE A 80 -34.45 8.31 14.05
C PHE A 80 -35.46 9.44 13.79
N GLU A 81 -36.69 9.12 13.41
CA GLU A 81 -37.76 10.12 13.29
C GLU A 81 -38.09 10.81 14.62
N THR A 82 -38.18 10.05 15.72
CA THR A 82 -38.55 10.57 17.05
C THR A 82 -37.52 11.58 17.58
N PHE A 83 -36.24 11.35 17.33
CA PHE A 83 -35.14 12.21 17.77
C PHE A 83 -34.75 13.27 16.74
N ASP A 84 -35.53 13.43 15.67
CA ASP A 84 -35.16 14.22 14.49
C ASP A 84 -33.70 13.95 14.08
N ALA A 85 -33.28 12.68 14.04
CA ALA A 85 -31.92 12.30 13.70
C ALA A 85 -31.71 12.42 12.20
N LYS A 86 -30.83 13.34 11.76
CA LYS A 86 -30.50 13.51 10.34
C LYS A 86 -29.58 12.39 9.89
N LEU A 87 -30.10 11.41 9.17
CA LEU A 87 -29.31 10.32 8.61
C LEU A 87 -28.43 10.83 7.46
N LEU A 88 -27.12 10.60 7.57
CA LEU A 88 -26.10 11.01 6.59
C LEU A 88 -25.58 9.82 5.77
N HIS A 89 -25.48 8.65 6.37
CA HIS A 89 -24.99 7.44 5.71
C HIS A 89 -25.56 6.18 6.37
N ILE A 90 -25.82 5.16 5.55
CA ILE A 90 -26.19 3.82 5.99
C ILE A 90 -25.50 2.80 5.10
N GLU A 91 -24.83 1.83 5.70
CA GLU A 91 -24.35 0.64 5.01
C GLU A 91 -24.73 -0.61 5.82
N SER A 92 -24.84 -1.75 5.13
CA SER A 92 -25.08 -3.05 5.76
C SER A 92 -24.06 -4.07 5.31
N ARG A 93 -23.68 -4.98 6.22
CA ARG A 93 -22.71 -6.07 5.99
C ARG A 93 -23.24 -7.36 6.62
N PRO A 94 -22.86 -8.55 6.09
CA PRO A 94 -23.12 -9.81 6.78
C PRO A 94 -22.48 -9.84 8.17
N GLY A 95 -23.25 -10.24 9.20
CA GLY A 95 -22.81 -10.24 10.60
C GLY A 95 -21.69 -11.26 10.88
N ARG A 96 -20.78 -10.90 11.80
CA ARG A 96 -19.55 -11.67 12.12
C ARG A 96 -19.76 -13.02 12.80
N ASN A 97 -20.96 -13.31 13.33
CA ASN A 97 -21.25 -14.50 14.13
C ASN A 97 -22.51 -15.24 13.64
N SER A 98 -22.54 -15.75 12.40
CA SER A 98 -23.64 -16.65 11.99
C SER A 98 -23.42 -18.04 12.60
N LYS A 99 -24.04 -18.31 13.75
CA LYS A 99 -23.99 -19.65 14.38
C LYS A 99 -25.08 -20.61 13.91
N ASN A 100 -26.11 -20.18 13.17
CA ASN A 100 -27.29 -21.03 12.91
C ASN A 100 -27.93 -20.86 11.50
N GLY A 101 -27.16 -20.50 10.47
CA GLY A 101 -27.69 -20.50 9.09
C GLY A 101 -28.67 -19.37 8.75
N THR A 102 -28.97 -18.49 9.70
CA THR A 102 -29.56 -17.16 9.46
C THR A 102 -28.45 -16.13 9.33
N THR A 103 -28.50 -15.31 8.28
CA THR A 103 -27.55 -14.21 8.07
C THR A 103 -28.05 -12.97 8.81
N ASP A 104 -27.56 -12.77 10.04
CA ASP A 104 -27.74 -11.50 10.73
C ASP A 104 -27.06 -10.38 9.93
N LEU A 105 -27.66 -9.19 9.92
CA LEU A 105 -27.13 -8.03 9.21
C LEU A 105 -26.57 -7.02 10.21
N GLU A 106 -25.30 -6.67 10.06
CA GLU A 106 -24.68 -5.56 10.79
C GLU A 106 -24.89 -4.27 9.98
N PHE A 107 -25.30 -3.21 10.65
CA PHE A 107 -25.55 -1.90 10.07
C PHE A 107 -24.57 -0.89 10.66
N PHE A 108 -23.94 -0.10 9.79
CA PHE A 108 -23.23 1.11 10.15
C PHE A 108 -24.04 2.32 9.69
N MET A 109 -24.37 3.20 10.63
CA MET A 109 -25.15 4.41 10.38
C MET A 109 -24.40 5.64 10.87
N ARG A 110 -24.38 6.69 10.05
CA ARG A 110 -23.89 8.02 10.43
C ARG A 110 -25.07 8.98 10.47
N CYS A 111 -25.26 9.68 11.57
CA CYS A 111 -26.35 10.63 11.73
C CYS A 111 -25.97 11.82 12.62
N ASP A 112 -26.67 12.94 12.43
CA ASP A 112 -26.59 14.09 13.33
C ASP A 112 -27.81 14.09 14.27
N VAL A 113 -27.57 14.11 15.59
CA VAL A 113 -28.61 14.10 16.65
C VAL A 113 -28.38 15.32 17.55
N HIS A 114 -29.43 15.84 18.19
CA HIS A 114 -29.27 16.92 19.16
C HIS A 114 -28.37 16.50 20.34
N GLY A 115 -27.44 17.38 20.75
CA GLY A 115 -26.44 17.08 21.77
C GLY A 115 -27.04 16.66 23.12
N SER A 116 -28.20 17.22 23.49
CA SER A 116 -28.95 16.85 24.70
C SER A 116 -29.53 15.44 24.67
N ASP A 117 -29.70 14.86 23.48
CA ASP A 117 -30.50 13.66 23.28
C ASP A 117 -29.64 12.43 22.96
N VAL A 118 -28.32 12.59 22.85
CA VAL A 118 -27.37 11.53 22.43
C VAL A 118 -27.51 10.27 23.27
N ASP A 119 -27.49 10.38 24.61
CA ASP A 119 -27.55 9.22 25.50
C ASP A 119 -28.90 8.50 25.38
N VAL A 120 -29.99 9.26 25.33
CA VAL A 120 -31.36 8.72 25.23
C VAL A 120 -31.59 8.07 23.86
N PHE A 121 -31.02 8.64 22.79
CA PHE A 121 -31.05 8.07 21.45
C PHE A 121 -30.31 6.73 21.39
N ILE A 122 -29.11 6.64 21.96
CA ILE A 122 -28.32 5.40 22.00
C ILE A 122 -29.01 4.32 22.84
N ASP A 123 -29.59 4.67 23.98
CA ASP A 123 -30.31 3.72 24.83
C ASP A 123 -31.62 3.26 24.18
N SER A 124 -32.29 4.13 23.42
CA SER A 124 -33.45 3.76 22.61
C SER A 124 -33.06 2.73 21.55
N LEU A 125 -31.92 2.89 20.87
CA LEU A 125 -31.42 1.90 19.91
C LEU A 125 -31.12 0.56 20.60
N LYS A 126 -30.43 0.56 21.75
CA LYS A 126 -30.12 -0.67 22.52
C LYS A 126 -31.37 -1.46 22.92
N SER A 127 -32.52 -0.80 23.05
CA SER A 127 -33.77 -1.48 23.41
C SER A 127 -34.38 -2.31 22.28
N ILE A 128 -33.95 -2.09 21.03
CA ILE A 128 -34.57 -2.68 19.83
C ILE A 128 -33.58 -3.56 19.05
N VAL A 129 -32.32 -3.18 19.04
CA VAL A 129 -31.26 -3.82 18.23
C VAL A 129 -30.13 -4.34 19.12
N GLU A 130 -29.41 -5.34 18.62
CA GLU A 130 -28.33 -6.00 19.35
C GLU A 130 -26.98 -5.34 19.04
N ASP A 131 -26.00 -5.48 19.95
CA ASP A 131 -24.62 -5.04 19.73
C ASP A 131 -24.43 -3.53 19.39
N VAL A 132 -25.27 -2.64 19.91
CA VAL A 132 -25.14 -1.19 19.66
C VAL A 132 -23.83 -0.64 20.20
N ARG A 133 -23.02 -0.07 19.32
CA ARG A 133 -21.75 0.59 19.64
C ARG A 133 -21.73 1.97 19.00
N SER A 134 -21.49 3.00 19.79
CA SER A 134 -21.08 4.29 19.26
C SER A 134 -19.62 4.20 18.84
N VAL A 135 -19.36 4.43 17.57
CA VAL A 135 -18.01 4.55 17.03
C VAL A 135 -17.68 6.04 17.07
N PRO A 136 -16.61 6.46 17.77
CA PRO A 136 -16.16 7.85 17.71
C PRO A 136 -16.01 8.30 16.26
N GLU A 137 -16.27 9.57 15.97
CA GLU A 137 -15.89 10.12 14.67
C GLU A 137 -14.39 9.90 14.47
N GLU A 138 -14.03 9.01 13.54
CA GLU A 138 -12.64 8.81 13.19
C GLU A 138 -12.15 10.14 12.62
N LYS A 139 -11.23 10.80 13.33
CA LYS A 139 -10.68 12.10 12.93
C LYS A 139 -9.84 12.03 11.64
N GLY A 140 -9.87 10.93 10.90
CA GLY A 140 -9.16 10.74 9.65
C GLY A 140 -9.47 9.35 9.08
N PRO A 141 -8.89 9.01 7.92
CA PRO A 141 -9.03 7.69 7.34
C PRO A 141 -8.60 6.59 8.31
N TRP A 142 -9.29 5.43 8.23
CA TRP A 142 -8.95 4.26 9.03
C TRP A 142 -7.51 3.80 8.76
N PHE A 143 -6.85 3.26 9.80
CA PHE A 143 -5.55 2.60 9.69
C PHE A 143 -5.41 1.50 10.75
N PRO A 144 -4.62 0.43 10.49
CA PRO A 144 -4.36 -0.63 11.45
C PRO A 144 -3.65 -0.09 12.70
N ARG A 145 -4.09 -0.52 13.89
CA ARG A 145 -3.48 -0.11 15.18
C ARG A 145 -2.69 -1.22 15.84
N GLN A 146 -3.02 -2.46 15.53
CA GLN A 146 -2.32 -3.65 15.99
C GLN A 146 -1.88 -4.46 14.78
N LEU A 147 -0.81 -5.25 14.97
CA LEU A 147 -0.27 -6.12 13.92
C LEU A 147 -1.32 -7.03 13.27
N LYS A 148 -2.27 -7.55 14.05
CA LYS A 148 -3.37 -8.41 13.57
C LYS A 148 -4.38 -7.67 12.68
N ASP A 149 -4.46 -6.34 12.77
CA ASP A 149 -5.37 -5.56 11.95
C ASP A 149 -4.95 -5.57 10.47
N LEU A 150 -3.69 -5.93 10.17
CA LEU A 150 -3.20 -6.15 8.81
C LEU A 150 -3.92 -7.31 8.10
N ASP A 151 -4.63 -8.19 8.83
CA ASP A 151 -5.53 -9.18 8.21
C ASP A 151 -6.70 -8.54 7.44
N ARG A 152 -6.94 -7.23 7.65
CA ARG A 152 -7.94 -6.42 6.94
C ARG A 152 -7.32 -5.55 5.83
N CYS A 153 -5.99 -5.50 5.74
CA CYS A 153 -5.25 -4.77 4.70
C CYS A 153 -5.02 -5.69 3.50
N ASN A 154 -6.11 -6.06 2.83
CA ASN A 154 -6.13 -7.03 1.73
C ASN A 154 -6.83 -6.48 0.49
N MET A 155 -7.00 -5.16 0.36
CA MET A 155 -7.60 -4.58 -0.83
C MET A 155 -6.63 -4.71 -2.00
N LEU A 156 -6.94 -5.63 -2.93
CA LEU A 156 -6.12 -5.88 -4.11
C LEU A 156 -6.49 -4.93 -5.25
N ILE A 157 -5.48 -4.45 -5.97
CA ILE A 157 -5.62 -3.75 -7.24
C ILE A 157 -5.62 -4.81 -8.35
N THR A 158 -6.62 -4.77 -9.23
CA THR A 158 -6.80 -5.76 -10.30
C THR A 158 -5.95 -5.52 -11.55
N LYS A 159 -5.06 -4.52 -11.52
CA LYS A 159 -4.29 -4.05 -12.69
C LYS A 159 -3.49 -5.15 -13.37
N PHE A 160 -2.95 -6.08 -12.59
CA PHE A 160 -2.16 -7.22 -13.08
C PHE A 160 -2.76 -8.56 -12.65
N ASP A 161 -4.08 -8.61 -12.56
CA ASP A 161 -4.74 -9.90 -12.39
C ASP A 161 -4.61 -10.69 -13.70
N PRO A 162 -4.01 -11.89 -13.71
CA PRO A 162 -3.81 -12.66 -14.93
C PRO A 162 -5.12 -13.08 -15.61
N ASP A 163 -6.27 -12.97 -14.95
CA ASP A 163 -7.59 -13.19 -15.57
C ASP A 163 -8.19 -11.89 -16.16
N LEU A 164 -7.73 -10.71 -15.73
CA LEU A 164 -8.33 -9.40 -16.09
C LEU A 164 -7.42 -8.51 -16.95
N ASP A 165 -6.10 -8.64 -16.82
CA ASP A 165 -5.14 -7.81 -17.55
C ASP A 165 -4.87 -8.37 -18.94
N GLN A 166 -5.45 -7.71 -19.94
CA GLN A 166 -5.20 -8.05 -21.33
C GLN A 166 -3.77 -7.80 -21.75
N GLY A 167 -3.03 -6.91 -21.05
CA GLY A 167 -1.63 -6.43 -21.19
C GLY A 167 -0.55 -7.36 -20.61
N HIS A 168 -0.96 -8.26 -19.73
CA HIS A 168 -0.10 -9.26 -19.08
C HIS A 168 0.36 -10.28 -20.13
N PRO A 169 1.64 -10.27 -20.54
CA PRO A 169 2.09 -10.91 -21.77
C PRO A 169 1.00 -11.28 -22.79
N VAL A 170 0.13 -10.33 -23.17
CA VAL A 170 -0.90 -10.28 -24.25
C VAL A 170 -1.33 -8.79 -24.38
N SER A 171 -1.93 -8.36 -25.49
CA SER A 171 -3.11 -7.46 -25.59
C SER A 171 -3.32 -7.22 -27.08
N THR A 172 -4.35 -7.85 -27.66
CA THR A 172 -4.66 -7.74 -29.09
C THR A 172 -5.98 -7.02 -29.30
N LYS A 173 -5.92 -5.84 -29.91
CA LYS A 173 -6.82 -5.55 -31.02
C LYS A 173 -5.96 -5.26 -32.24
N ASP A 174 -6.30 -6.01 -33.30
CA ASP A 174 -5.84 -5.91 -34.69
C ASP A 174 -4.53 -6.65 -35.02
N MET A 175 -4.66 -7.96 -35.28
CA MET A 175 -3.72 -8.70 -36.13
C MET A 175 -4.49 -9.32 -37.31
N GLU A 176 -4.79 -8.49 -38.31
CA GLU A 176 -4.93 -8.97 -39.69
C GLU A 176 -4.12 -8.06 -40.61
N THR A 177 -3.35 -8.70 -41.50
CA THR A 177 -2.53 -8.15 -42.60
C THR A 177 -1.22 -7.46 -42.23
N LEU A 178 -0.10 -8.19 -42.35
CA LEU A 178 0.96 -7.89 -43.33
C LEU A 178 2.15 -8.84 -43.15
N SER A 179 2.28 -9.76 -44.10
CA SER A 179 3.55 -10.36 -44.49
C SER A 179 4.52 -9.26 -44.96
N ILE A 180 5.75 -9.24 -44.42
CA ILE A 180 7.06 -9.05 -45.10
C ILE A 180 8.15 -8.82 -44.02
N GLY A 181 9.24 -9.60 -44.12
CA GLY A 181 10.63 -9.16 -43.90
C GLY A 181 11.10 -8.66 -42.53
N THR A 182 11.97 -9.45 -41.90
CA THR A 182 13.11 -9.01 -41.06
C THR A 182 12.85 -8.14 -39.81
N GLN A 183 12.26 -8.71 -38.75
CA GLN A 183 12.53 -8.35 -37.32
C GLN A 183 11.79 -9.29 -36.32
N ASN A 184 11.69 -10.60 -36.61
CA ASN A 184 10.54 -11.40 -36.15
C ASN A 184 10.78 -12.45 -35.06
N ASP A 185 11.97 -12.51 -34.44
CA ASP A 185 12.20 -13.46 -33.34
C ASP A 185 11.82 -12.88 -31.98
N THR A 186 12.03 -11.57 -31.74
CA THR A 186 11.69 -10.91 -30.47
C THR A 186 10.17 -10.87 -30.22
N LEU A 187 9.36 -10.79 -31.28
CA LEU A 187 7.89 -10.68 -31.23
C LEU A 187 7.15 -11.98 -30.89
N LYS A 188 7.76 -13.16 -31.10
CA LYS A 188 7.13 -14.46 -30.79
C LYS A 188 7.07 -14.78 -29.29
N TRP A 189 7.97 -14.21 -28.49
CA TRP A 189 8.14 -14.54 -27.05
C TRP A 189 7.07 -13.90 -26.14
N PHE A 190 6.48 -12.79 -26.57
CA PHE A 190 5.57 -11.97 -25.76
C PHE A 190 4.14 -12.54 -25.61
N LEU A 191 3.79 -13.65 -26.26
CA LEU A 191 2.39 -14.07 -26.49
C LEU A 191 1.84 -15.21 -25.58
N LYS A 192 2.61 -15.73 -24.62
CA LYS A 192 2.34 -17.07 -24.06
C LYS A 192 1.63 -17.12 -22.69
N GLY A 193 1.80 -16.13 -21.80
CA GLY A 193 1.43 -16.25 -20.38
C GLY A 193 -0.08 -16.26 -20.07
N TYR A 194 -0.89 -15.36 -20.63
CA TYR A 194 -2.36 -15.34 -20.41
C TYR A 194 -3.07 -16.58 -20.99
N ARG A 195 -2.50 -17.13 -22.08
CA ARG A 195 -2.99 -18.35 -22.74
C ARG A 195 -2.45 -19.62 -22.10
N ASP A 196 -1.65 -19.52 -21.05
CA ASP A 196 -1.14 -20.66 -20.30
C ASP A 196 -2.10 -21.00 -19.14
N PRO A 197 -2.97 -22.00 -19.30
CA PRO A 197 -3.91 -22.39 -18.24
C PRO A 197 -3.19 -22.94 -17.01
N GLU A 198 -2.00 -23.53 -17.15
CA GLU A 198 -1.24 -24.06 -16.02
C GLU A 198 -0.61 -22.93 -15.22
N TYR A 199 -0.09 -21.89 -15.86
CA TYR A 199 0.40 -20.69 -15.17
C TYR A 199 -0.71 -19.99 -14.38
N ARG A 200 -1.90 -19.82 -14.96
CA ARG A 200 -3.04 -19.21 -14.24
C ARG A 200 -3.49 -20.06 -13.05
N LYS A 201 -3.59 -21.37 -13.23
CA LYS A 201 -3.88 -22.31 -12.14
C LYS A 201 -2.81 -22.24 -11.04
N ARG A 202 -1.55 -22.09 -11.41
CA ARG A 202 -0.42 -21.92 -10.48
C ARG A 202 -0.51 -20.60 -9.70
N ARG A 203 -0.81 -19.48 -10.37
CA ARG A 203 -1.06 -18.17 -9.72
C ARG A 203 -2.23 -18.24 -8.74
N ALA A 204 -3.35 -18.84 -9.14
CA ALA A 204 -4.53 -19.00 -8.29
C ALA A 204 -4.22 -19.84 -7.03
N PHE A 205 -3.48 -20.94 -7.16
CA PHE A 205 -3.02 -21.74 -6.03
C PHE A 205 -2.18 -20.91 -5.03
N ILE A 206 -1.20 -20.15 -5.52
CA ILE A 206 -0.35 -19.32 -4.65
C ILE A 206 -1.16 -18.18 -4.00
N ALA A 207 -2.06 -17.54 -4.75
CA ALA A 207 -2.96 -16.51 -4.22
C ALA A 207 -3.87 -17.06 -3.11
N GLU A 208 -4.34 -18.30 -3.24
CA GLU A 208 -5.14 -18.98 -2.21
C GLU A 208 -4.33 -19.25 -0.92
N LEU A 209 -3.04 -19.59 -1.03
CA LEU A 209 -2.17 -19.71 0.14
C LEU A 209 -2.05 -18.37 0.88
N ALA A 210 -1.88 -17.27 0.15
CA ALA A 210 -1.80 -15.93 0.73
C ALA A 210 -3.13 -15.49 1.39
N SER A 211 -4.27 -15.77 0.75
CA SER A 211 -5.59 -15.35 1.25
C SER A 211 -6.00 -16.06 2.55
N ARG A 212 -5.52 -17.29 2.75
CA ARG A 212 -5.77 -18.09 3.96
C ARG A 212 -4.89 -17.67 5.15
N TYR A 213 -3.76 -17.02 4.91
CA TYR A 213 -2.85 -16.60 5.97
C TYR A 213 -3.49 -15.55 6.91
N LYS A 214 -3.39 -15.78 8.22
CA LYS A 214 -3.72 -14.80 9.26
C LYS A 214 -2.53 -14.51 10.15
N GLN A 215 -2.54 -13.34 10.77
CA GLN A 215 -1.45 -12.94 11.65
C GLN A 215 -1.31 -13.91 12.83
N GLY A 216 -0.13 -14.52 12.96
CA GLY A 216 0.17 -15.53 13.98
C GLY A 216 0.23 -16.96 13.44
N ASP A 217 -0.32 -17.20 12.25
CA ASP A 217 -0.17 -18.48 11.56
C ASP A 217 1.28 -18.67 11.07
N PRO A 218 1.74 -19.92 10.88
CA PRO A 218 2.97 -20.17 10.16
C PRO A 218 2.84 -19.69 8.70
N LEU A 219 3.89 -19.03 8.19
CA LEU A 219 3.96 -18.62 6.79
C LEU A 219 3.88 -19.84 5.87
N PRO A 220 3.04 -19.81 4.81
CA PRO A 220 2.87 -20.93 3.89
C PRO A 220 4.14 -21.18 3.09
N THR A 221 4.45 -22.47 2.87
CA THR A 221 5.55 -22.91 2.03
C THR A 221 5.05 -23.21 0.62
N VAL A 222 5.86 -22.88 -0.38
CA VAL A 222 5.58 -23.18 -1.79
C VAL A 222 6.61 -24.16 -2.31
N GLU A 223 6.15 -25.31 -2.79
CA GLU A 223 7.00 -26.23 -3.57
C GLU A 223 7.09 -25.71 -5.00
N TYR A 224 8.22 -25.10 -5.34
CA TYR A 224 8.48 -24.53 -6.66
C TYR A 224 8.78 -25.61 -7.69
N THR A 225 8.25 -25.45 -8.90
CA THR A 225 8.47 -26.39 -10.00
C THR A 225 9.89 -26.27 -10.56
N ALA A 226 10.34 -27.26 -11.33
CA ALA A 226 11.62 -27.20 -12.01
C ALA A 226 11.71 -26.04 -13.02
N GLU A 227 10.59 -25.66 -13.65
CA GLU A 227 10.52 -24.51 -14.55
C GLU A 227 10.67 -23.18 -13.80
N GLU A 228 9.92 -23.01 -12.70
CA GLU A 228 10.02 -21.84 -11.82
C GLU A 228 11.45 -21.68 -11.29
N LEU A 229 12.09 -22.78 -10.87
CA LEU A 229 13.47 -22.78 -10.42
C LEU A 229 14.45 -22.41 -11.54
N SER A 230 14.20 -22.87 -12.77
CA SER A 230 15.02 -22.50 -13.93
C SER A 230 14.92 -21.01 -14.23
N THR A 231 13.72 -20.43 -14.16
CA THR A 231 13.52 -18.98 -14.33
C THR A 231 14.24 -18.18 -13.25
N TRP A 232 14.11 -18.57 -11.98
CA TRP A 232 14.85 -17.96 -10.87
C TRP A 232 16.36 -18.02 -11.11
N ARG A 233 16.89 -19.20 -11.47
CA ARG A 233 18.32 -19.42 -11.73
C ARG A 233 18.86 -18.45 -12.77
N GLU A 234 18.13 -18.26 -13.87
CA GLU A 234 18.51 -17.34 -14.94
C GLU A 234 18.58 -15.89 -14.44
N VAL A 235 17.54 -15.43 -13.74
CA VAL A 235 17.48 -14.08 -13.16
C VAL A 235 18.60 -13.86 -12.15
N TYR A 236 18.80 -14.82 -11.23
CA TYR A 236 19.81 -14.76 -10.18
C TYR A 236 21.21 -14.61 -10.77
N ARG A 237 21.57 -15.46 -11.76
CA ARG A 237 22.89 -15.44 -12.41
C ARG A 237 23.18 -14.09 -13.07
N GLN A 238 22.22 -13.59 -13.83
CA GLN A 238 22.39 -12.34 -14.57
C GLN A 238 22.59 -11.17 -13.60
N LEU A 239 21.73 -11.04 -12.60
CA LEU A 239 21.81 -9.96 -11.62
C LEU A 239 23.06 -10.07 -10.73
N ARG A 240 23.39 -11.29 -10.24
CA ARG A 240 24.58 -11.53 -9.40
C ARG A 240 25.88 -11.15 -10.10
N SER A 241 25.94 -11.27 -11.43
CA SER A 241 27.11 -10.89 -12.23
C SER A 241 27.39 -9.39 -12.24
N VAL A 242 26.35 -8.54 -12.11
CA VAL A 242 26.46 -7.08 -12.18
C VAL A 242 26.38 -6.38 -10.83
N TYR A 243 25.85 -7.02 -9.79
CA TYR A 243 25.74 -6.41 -8.47
C TYR A 243 27.07 -5.84 -7.91
N PRO A 244 28.23 -6.51 -8.01
CA PRO A 244 29.47 -5.99 -7.41
C PRO A 244 29.87 -4.60 -7.92
N SER A 245 29.53 -4.27 -9.18
CA SER A 245 29.85 -2.98 -9.78
C SER A 245 28.71 -1.96 -9.65
N LEU A 246 27.45 -2.39 -9.51
CA LEU A 246 26.29 -1.49 -9.63
C LEU A 246 25.51 -1.27 -8.31
N ALA A 247 25.44 -2.27 -7.42
CA ALA A 247 24.65 -2.19 -6.19
C ALA A 247 25.40 -1.47 -5.06
N CYS A 248 24.64 -0.90 -4.11
CA CYS A 248 25.20 -0.32 -2.90
C CYS A 248 25.80 -1.38 -1.96
N ARG A 249 26.68 -0.95 -1.05
CA ARG A 249 27.39 -1.84 -0.12
C ARG A 249 26.42 -2.59 0.81
N GLN A 250 25.43 -1.89 1.35
CA GLN A 250 24.43 -2.45 2.26
C GLN A 250 23.68 -3.62 1.61
N PHE A 251 23.28 -3.47 0.34
CA PHE A 251 22.67 -4.54 -0.44
C PHE A 251 23.58 -5.77 -0.53
N LEU A 252 24.84 -5.57 -0.94
CA LEU A 252 25.81 -6.64 -1.14
C LEU A 252 26.11 -7.42 0.15
N ASP A 253 26.31 -6.69 1.25
CA ASP A 253 26.62 -7.27 2.54
C ASP A 253 25.42 -8.08 3.07
N SER A 254 24.19 -7.58 2.91
CA SER A 254 22.97 -8.30 3.28
C SER A 254 22.68 -9.51 2.39
N LEU A 255 22.90 -9.39 1.07
CA LEU A 255 22.73 -10.51 0.14
C LEU A 255 23.68 -11.66 0.51
N GLN A 256 24.93 -11.34 0.85
CA GLN A 256 25.89 -12.36 1.31
C GLN A 256 25.42 -13.10 2.57
N GLN A 257 24.80 -12.38 3.52
CA GLN A 257 24.24 -12.99 4.74
C GLN A 257 23.03 -13.89 4.40
N LEU A 258 22.17 -13.44 3.49
CA LEU A 258 21.02 -14.22 3.00
C LEU A 258 21.46 -15.49 2.25
N GLU A 259 22.56 -15.43 1.47
CA GLU A 259 23.18 -16.59 0.82
C GLU A 259 23.66 -17.63 1.85
N GLN A 260 24.17 -17.17 3.00
CA GLN A 260 24.69 -18.03 4.06
C GLN A 260 23.60 -18.62 4.97
N GLU A 261 22.58 -17.82 5.30
CA GLU A 261 21.63 -18.16 6.38
C GLU A 261 20.23 -18.54 5.88
N CYS A 262 19.81 -18.03 4.70
CA CYS A 262 18.43 -18.14 4.21
C CYS A 262 18.29 -19.00 2.94
N GLY A 263 19.37 -19.63 2.49
CA GLY A 263 19.35 -20.50 1.32
C GLY A 263 19.15 -19.76 0.00
N TYR A 264 19.56 -18.48 -0.07
CA TYR A 264 19.68 -17.78 -1.34
C TYR A 264 20.76 -18.43 -2.20
N GLY A 265 20.44 -18.64 -3.46
CA GLY A 265 21.37 -19.18 -4.44
C GLY A 265 20.67 -19.55 -5.74
N GLU A 266 21.45 -19.92 -6.73
CA GLU A 266 20.97 -20.22 -8.08
C GLU A 266 20.03 -21.44 -8.15
N ASP A 267 20.18 -22.38 -7.22
CA ASP A 267 19.48 -23.67 -7.24
C ASP A 267 18.35 -23.78 -6.20
N ARG A 268 17.98 -22.68 -5.56
CA ARG A 268 16.89 -22.66 -4.58
C ARG A 268 16.21 -21.29 -4.52
N ILE A 269 14.88 -21.30 -4.61
CA ILE A 269 14.04 -20.14 -4.28
C ILE A 269 13.82 -20.13 -2.76
N PRO A 270 14.22 -19.07 -2.04
CA PRO A 270 14.02 -18.94 -0.60
C PRO A 270 12.54 -18.97 -0.21
N GLN A 271 12.23 -19.56 0.96
CA GLN A 271 10.88 -19.56 1.50
C GLN A 271 10.67 -18.33 2.39
N LEU A 272 9.49 -17.70 2.30
CA LEU A 272 9.20 -16.49 3.10
C LEU A 272 9.36 -16.73 4.60
N ARG A 273 9.11 -17.95 5.09
CA ARG A 273 9.26 -18.30 6.50
C ARG A 273 10.67 -18.08 7.01
N ASP A 274 11.67 -18.59 6.30
CA ASP A 274 13.08 -18.53 6.70
C ASP A 274 13.58 -17.09 6.60
N VAL A 275 13.25 -16.43 5.48
CA VAL A 275 13.61 -15.02 5.23
C VAL A 275 12.97 -14.07 6.25
N SER A 276 11.69 -14.29 6.58
CA SER A 276 10.99 -13.48 7.58
C SER A 276 11.58 -13.66 8.98
N ALA A 277 12.06 -14.85 9.34
CA ALA A 277 12.71 -15.08 10.62
C ALA A 277 14.05 -14.32 10.69
N PHE A 278 14.84 -14.39 9.62
CA PHE A 278 16.10 -13.65 9.49
C PHE A 278 15.90 -12.12 9.59
N LEU A 279 14.95 -11.56 8.83
CA LEU A 279 14.66 -10.12 8.91
C LEU A 279 14.19 -9.69 10.30
N LYS A 280 13.41 -10.54 10.98
CA LYS A 280 12.88 -10.22 12.30
C LYS A 280 14.00 -10.13 13.33
N GLU A 281 15.01 -10.97 13.22
CA GLU A 281 16.21 -10.91 14.06
C GLU A 281 17.10 -9.70 13.73
N ARG A 282 17.29 -9.39 12.44
CA ARG A 282 18.20 -8.32 11.99
C ARG A 282 17.65 -6.91 12.25
N THR A 283 16.40 -6.68 11.83
CA THR A 283 15.80 -5.34 11.80
C THR A 283 14.38 -5.31 12.35
N GLY A 284 13.83 -6.44 12.81
CA GLY A 284 12.44 -6.53 13.24
C GLY A 284 11.43 -6.49 12.10
N PHE A 285 11.87 -6.49 10.84
CA PHE A 285 10.98 -6.67 9.70
C PHE A 285 10.48 -8.11 9.62
N GLN A 286 9.26 -8.27 9.12
CA GLN A 286 8.69 -9.59 8.85
C GLN A 286 7.92 -9.56 7.53
N LEU A 287 7.81 -10.74 6.91
CA LEU A 287 7.12 -10.88 5.64
C LEU A 287 5.68 -11.35 5.87
N ARG A 288 4.80 -10.90 4.98
CA ARG A 288 3.41 -11.32 4.92
C ARG A 288 3.08 -11.70 3.48
N PRO A 289 2.55 -12.91 3.21
CA PRO A 289 2.24 -13.33 1.86
C PRO A 289 1.07 -12.49 1.33
N VAL A 290 1.19 -12.03 0.09
CA VAL A 290 0.13 -11.29 -0.58
C VAL A 290 -0.17 -11.90 -1.95
N ALA A 291 -1.44 -11.90 -2.31
CA ALA A 291 -1.91 -12.51 -3.56
C ALA A 291 -1.52 -11.68 -4.81
N GLY A 292 -1.24 -10.39 -4.64
CA GLY A 292 -0.91 -9.46 -5.70
C GLY A 292 -0.73 -8.05 -5.14
N LEU A 293 -0.85 -7.03 -6.00
CA LEU A 293 -0.72 -5.63 -5.59
C LEU A 293 -1.84 -5.21 -4.65
N LEU A 294 -1.48 -4.65 -3.50
CA LEU A 294 -2.43 -4.02 -2.59
C LEU A 294 -2.69 -2.56 -2.98
N SER A 295 -3.77 -2.00 -2.45
CA SER A 295 -3.93 -0.55 -2.40
C SER A 295 -2.70 0.08 -1.76
N THR A 296 -2.26 1.22 -2.29
CA THR A 296 -1.09 1.94 -1.78
C THR A 296 -1.20 2.19 -0.28
N ARG A 297 -2.39 2.56 0.20
CA ARG A 297 -2.66 2.78 1.62
C ARG A 297 -2.40 1.52 2.46
N ASP A 298 -2.94 0.38 2.06
CA ASP A 298 -2.74 -0.88 2.81
C ASP A 298 -1.29 -1.32 2.84
N PHE A 299 -0.60 -1.21 1.70
CA PHE A 299 0.81 -1.55 1.59
C PHE A 299 1.67 -0.64 2.48
N LEU A 300 1.54 0.69 2.34
CA LEU A 300 2.32 1.64 3.14
C LEU A 300 2.00 1.54 4.64
N ASN A 301 0.73 1.35 5.02
CA ASN A 301 0.34 1.12 6.40
C ASN A 301 1.04 -0.11 7.01
N SER A 302 1.27 -1.16 6.21
CA SER A 302 1.97 -2.37 6.65
C SER A 302 3.43 -2.08 7.04
N LEU A 303 4.10 -1.18 6.31
CA LEU A 303 5.49 -0.79 6.60
C LEU A 303 5.64 -0.13 7.97
N ALA A 304 4.60 0.53 8.49
CA ALA A 304 4.62 1.13 9.83
C ALA A 304 4.89 0.09 10.94
N PHE A 305 4.44 -1.14 10.70
CA PHE A 305 4.61 -2.29 11.59
C PHE A 305 5.86 -3.11 11.28
N ARG A 306 6.73 -2.61 10.38
CA ARG A 306 7.83 -3.39 9.78
C ARG A 306 7.32 -4.68 9.14
N VAL A 307 6.16 -4.62 8.49
CA VAL A 307 5.61 -5.74 7.72
C VAL A 307 5.71 -5.42 6.24
N PHE A 308 6.45 -6.25 5.52
CA PHE A 308 6.55 -6.16 4.07
C PHE A 308 5.62 -7.20 3.43
N GLN A 309 4.72 -6.75 2.56
CA GLN A 309 3.77 -7.59 1.85
C GLN A 309 4.49 -8.16 0.62
N CYS A 310 4.63 -9.48 0.55
CA CYS A 310 5.54 -10.15 -0.36
C CYS A 310 4.79 -11.20 -1.18
N THR A 311 4.90 -11.13 -2.51
CA THR A 311 4.35 -12.18 -3.38
C THR A 311 5.22 -13.44 -3.32
N GLN A 312 4.65 -14.59 -3.70
CA GLN A 312 5.35 -15.88 -3.73
C GLN A 312 5.41 -16.52 -5.12
N TYR A 313 4.69 -15.98 -6.11
CA TYR A 313 4.71 -16.52 -7.46
C TYR A 313 5.96 -16.07 -8.22
N VAL A 314 6.40 -16.87 -9.18
CA VAL A 314 7.51 -16.54 -10.08
C VAL A 314 6.93 -16.00 -11.38
N ARG A 315 7.59 -15.01 -12.00
CA ARG A 315 7.26 -14.52 -13.34
C ARG A 315 7.24 -15.66 -14.37
N HIS A 316 6.52 -15.45 -15.47
CA HIS A 316 6.39 -16.44 -16.53
C HIS A 316 7.74 -16.74 -17.22
N SER A 317 8.01 -18.02 -17.48
CA SER A 317 9.30 -18.50 -17.99
C SER A 317 9.68 -17.99 -19.39
N SER A 318 8.72 -17.49 -20.17
CA SER A 318 8.98 -16.92 -21.50
C SER A 318 9.65 -15.54 -21.49
N ALA A 319 9.66 -14.85 -20.34
CA ALA A 319 10.23 -13.51 -20.19
C ALA A 319 10.98 -13.38 -18.84
N PRO A 320 12.04 -14.17 -18.60
CA PRO A 320 12.74 -14.20 -17.31
C PRO A 320 13.31 -12.81 -16.93
N MET A 321 13.71 -12.01 -17.93
CA MET A 321 14.35 -10.71 -17.71
C MET A 321 13.38 -9.53 -17.64
N HIS A 322 12.07 -9.76 -17.73
CA HIS A 322 11.06 -8.68 -17.71
C HIS A 322 9.79 -9.13 -17.00
N SER A 323 9.33 -8.33 -16.04
CA SER A 323 8.04 -8.53 -15.39
C SER A 323 7.39 -7.17 -15.11
N PRO A 324 6.14 -6.92 -15.55
CA PRO A 324 5.38 -5.75 -15.12
C PRO A 324 4.86 -5.89 -13.68
N GLU A 325 4.91 -7.11 -13.12
CA GLU A 325 4.48 -7.43 -11.76
C GLU A 325 5.65 -7.65 -10.81
N PRO A 326 5.50 -7.31 -9.52
CA PRO A 326 6.45 -7.69 -8.49
C PRO A 326 6.29 -9.17 -8.14
N ASP A 327 6.93 -10.05 -8.90
CA ASP A 327 7.04 -11.48 -8.60
C ASP A 327 8.07 -11.73 -7.48
N CYS A 328 8.20 -12.96 -6.99
CA CYS A 328 9.13 -13.25 -5.90
C CYS A 328 10.61 -12.97 -6.25
N CYS A 329 10.99 -12.95 -7.53
CA CYS A 329 12.33 -12.48 -7.92
C CYS A 329 12.54 -11.01 -7.57
N HIS A 330 11.55 -10.16 -7.86
CA HIS A 330 11.56 -8.75 -7.49
C HIS A 330 11.62 -8.57 -5.97
N GLU A 331 10.77 -9.28 -5.23
CA GLU A 331 10.73 -9.17 -3.78
C GLU A 331 12.05 -9.61 -3.14
N LEU A 332 12.48 -10.84 -3.45
CA LEU A 332 13.59 -11.50 -2.78
C LEU A 332 14.95 -10.93 -3.18
N LEU A 333 15.13 -10.50 -4.43
CA LEU A 333 16.40 -9.97 -4.94
C LEU A 333 16.46 -8.45 -4.96
N GLY A 334 15.31 -7.77 -4.88
CA GLY A 334 15.22 -6.31 -4.81
C GLY A 334 15.08 -5.80 -3.37
N HIS A 335 13.94 -6.08 -2.75
CA HIS A 335 13.58 -5.50 -1.45
C HIS A 335 14.31 -6.14 -0.26
N ILE A 336 14.30 -7.47 -0.17
CA ILE A 336 14.68 -8.18 1.05
C ILE A 336 16.11 -7.85 1.52
N PRO A 337 17.15 -7.80 0.67
CA PRO A 337 18.50 -7.50 1.14
C PRO A 337 18.59 -6.10 1.75
N MET A 338 17.85 -5.12 1.22
CA MET A 338 17.83 -3.77 1.79
C MET A 338 17.07 -3.72 3.13
N LEU A 339 15.99 -4.49 3.31
CA LEU A 339 15.26 -4.56 4.58
C LEU A 339 16.07 -5.18 5.73
N ALA A 340 17.16 -5.89 5.42
CA ALA A 340 18.10 -6.40 6.43
C ALA A 340 19.09 -5.33 6.94
N ASP A 341 19.20 -4.18 6.26
CA ASP A 341 19.96 -3.03 6.72
C ASP A 341 19.15 -2.20 7.73
N LYS A 342 19.79 -1.78 8.83
CA LYS A 342 19.11 -1.10 9.94
C LYS A 342 18.66 0.31 9.59
N GLU A 343 19.45 1.06 8.83
CA GLU A 343 19.11 2.44 8.45
C GLU A 343 17.99 2.44 7.42
N TYR A 344 18.09 1.55 6.42
CA TYR A 344 17.07 1.37 5.41
C TYR A 344 15.75 0.88 6.02
N ALA A 345 15.77 -0.10 6.92
CA ALA A 345 14.57 -0.57 7.62
C ALA A 345 13.89 0.56 8.41
N GLN A 346 14.66 1.44 9.07
CA GLN A 346 14.10 2.62 9.74
C GLN A 346 13.48 3.60 8.76
N PHE A 347 14.15 3.85 7.62
CA PHE A 347 13.63 4.69 6.55
C PHE A 347 12.29 4.16 6.01
N SER A 348 12.22 2.87 5.65
CA SER A 348 10.98 2.24 5.16
C SER A 348 9.86 2.28 6.19
N GLN A 349 10.18 2.07 7.48
CA GLN A 349 9.19 2.20 8.54
C GLN A 349 8.68 3.64 8.68
N GLU A 350 9.54 4.64 8.50
CA GLU A 350 9.15 6.05 8.57
C GLU A 350 8.15 6.42 7.47
N VAL A 351 8.34 5.90 6.24
CA VAL A 351 7.34 6.02 5.16
C VAL A 351 6.00 5.44 5.63
N GLY A 352 6.02 4.26 6.23
CA GLY A 352 4.83 3.63 6.75
C GLY A 352 4.13 4.44 7.85
N LEU A 353 4.89 4.97 8.82
CA LEU A 353 4.34 5.81 9.89
C LEU A 353 3.76 7.13 9.38
N ALA A 354 4.32 7.68 8.30
CA ALA A 354 3.79 8.85 7.62
C ALA A 354 2.45 8.58 6.93
N SER A 355 2.20 7.35 6.48
CA SER A 355 0.96 6.96 5.79
C SER A 355 -0.27 6.77 6.71
N LEU A 356 -0.06 6.61 8.02
CA LEU A 356 -1.14 6.28 8.95
C LEU A 356 -2.12 7.45 9.12
N GLY A 357 -3.36 7.24 8.69
CA GLY A 357 -4.49 8.15 8.92
C GLY A 357 -4.42 9.47 8.15
N VAL A 358 -3.68 9.50 7.04
CA VAL A 358 -3.53 10.69 6.17
C VAL A 358 -4.49 10.65 4.97
N SER A 359 -4.69 11.79 4.30
CA SER A 359 -5.58 11.90 3.13
C SER A 359 -5.09 11.06 1.95
N ASP A 360 -5.96 10.77 0.97
CA ASP A 360 -5.55 10.03 -0.23
C ASP A 360 -4.54 10.82 -1.08
N GLU A 361 -4.62 12.15 -1.07
CA GLU A 361 -3.62 13.03 -1.72
C GLU A 361 -2.24 12.87 -1.09
N ASP A 362 -2.17 12.77 0.24
CA ASP A 362 -0.90 12.53 0.93
C ASP A 362 -0.39 11.10 0.73
N ILE A 363 -1.29 10.10 0.61
CA ILE A 363 -0.91 8.73 0.22
C ILE A 363 -0.29 8.73 -1.18
N GLU A 364 -0.84 9.45 -2.15
CA GLU A 364 -0.28 9.55 -3.51
C GLU A 364 1.14 10.13 -3.47
N LYS A 365 1.34 11.22 -2.72
CA LYS A 365 2.67 11.82 -2.52
C LYS A 365 3.66 10.87 -1.86
N LEU A 366 3.23 10.15 -0.83
CA LEU A 366 4.05 9.13 -0.16
C LEU A 366 4.36 7.95 -1.11
N SER A 367 3.42 7.58 -1.98
CA SER A 367 3.63 6.59 -3.04
C SER A 367 4.74 7.02 -4.00
N THR A 368 4.72 8.29 -4.41
CA THR A 368 5.76 8.85 -5.30
C THR A 368 7.12 8.89 -4.61
N LEU A 369 7.16 9.24 -3.32
CA LEU A 369 8.39 9.15 -2.53
C LEU A 369 8.90 7.72 -2.44
N TYR A 370 8.02 6.76 -2.20
CA TYR A 370 8.36 5.33 -2.17
C TYR A 370 8.90 4.86 -3.53
N TRP A 371 8.26 5.27 -4.64
CA TRP A 371 8.72 4.96 -6.00
C TRP A 371 10.16 5.46 -6.26
N PHE A 372 10.45 6.73 -5.99
CA PHE A 372 11.76 7.31 -6.26
C PHE A 372 12.83 7.01 -5.20
N THR A 373 12.49 6.23 -4.17
CA THR A 373 13.45 5.77 -3.16
C THR A 373 13.49 4.25 -3.09
N VAL A 374 12.49 3.61 -2.50
CA VAL A 374 12.45 2.16 -2.29
C VAL A 374 12.44 1.38 -3.61
N GLU A 375 11.73 1.85 -4.65
CA GLU A 375 11.67 1.15 -5.94
C GLU A 375 12.83 1.51 -6.89
N PHE A 376 13.09 2.80 -7.09
CA PHE A 376 14.04 3.30 -8.10
C PHE A 376 15.08 4.26 -7.53
N GLY A 377 15.41 4.13 -6.24
CA GLY A 377 16.38 5.00 -5.57
C GLY A 377 17.83 4.66 -5.89
N LEU A 378 18.63 5.72 -5.98
CA LEU A 378 20.08 5.67 -6.09
C LEU A 378 20.73 6.32 -4.85
N CYS A 379 21.93 5.91 -4.48
CA CYS A 379 22.68 6.51 -3.38
C CYS A 379 24.12 6.87 -3.79
N LYS A 380 24.71 7.85 -3.09
CA LYS A 380 26.15 8.11 -3.19
C LYS A 380 26.94 7.15 -2.31
N GLN A 381 28.03 6.64 -2.86
CA GLN A 381 28.97 5.77 -2.14
C GLN A 381 30.38 6.01 -2.68
N ASN A 382 31.28 6.49 -1.81
CA ASN A 382 32.70 6.73 -2.15
C ASN A 382 32.90 7.56 -3.43
N GLY A 383 32.08 8.60 -3.63
CA GLY A 383 32.12 9.46 -4.82
C GLY A 383 31.47 8.87 -6.09
N SER A 384 30.93 7.65 -6.03
CA SER A 384 30.19 7.02 -7.11
C SER A 384 28.69 6.91 -6.79
N VAL A 385 27.84 6.79 -7.81
CA VAL A 385 26.41 6.51 -7.65
C VAL A 385 26.18 5.00 -7.72
N LYS A 386 25.34 4.48 -6.82
CA LYS A 386 25.00 3.05 -6.71
C LYS A 386 23.48 2.86 -6.59
N ALA A 387 22.99 1.71 -7.03
CA ALA A 387 21.58 1.37 -6.90
C ALA A 387 21.24 0.76 -5.54
N TYR A 388 20.10 1.14 -5.00
CA TYR A 388 19.46 0.48 -3.86
C TYR A 388 17.97 0.21 -4.08
N GLY A 389 17.35 0.83 -5.09
CA GLY A 389 15.95 0.61 -5.42
C GLY A 389 15.68 -0.84 -5.87
N ALA A 390 14.60 -1.45 -5.38
CA ALA A 390 14.25 -2.84 -5.66
C ALA A 390 13.93 -3.09 -7.14
N GLY A 391 13.24 -2.17 -7.80
CA GLY A 391 12.99 -2.20 -9.25
C GLY A 391 14.28 -2.23 -10.06
N LEU A 392 15.32 -1.52 -9.61
CA LEU A 392 16.66 -1.59 -10.21
C LEU A 392 17.32 -2.93 -9.92
N LEU A 393 17.39 -3.31 -8.65
CA LEU A 393 18.13 -4.49 -8.21
C LEU A 393 17.52 -5.82 -8.70
N SER A 394 16.29 -5.81 -9.20
CA SER A 394 15.61 -6.98 -9.76
C SER A 394 15.45 -6.95 -11.29
N SER A 395 15.94 -5.89 -11.94
CA SER A 395 15.85 -5.69 -13.39
C SER A 395 17.23 -5.39 -13.98
N TYR A 396 17.83 -6.36 -14.64
CA TYR A 396 19.17 -6.21 -15.24
C TYR A 396 19.24 -5.02 -16.22
N GLY A 397 18.22 -4.89 -17.06
CA GLY A 397 18.15 -3.83 -18.07
C GLY A 397 18.05 -2.45 -17.45
N GLU A 398 17.16 -2.29 -16.46
CA GLU A 398 16.95 -1.01 -15.80
C GLU A 398 18.11 -0.63 -14.87
N LEU A 399 18.73 -1.61 -14.20
CA LEU A 399 19.94 -1.37 -13.41
C LEU A 399 21.10 -0.83 -14.25
N THR A 400 21.29 -1.40 -15.44
CA THR A 400 22.34 -0.97 -16.37
C THR A 400 22.03 0.42 -16.93
N HIS A 401 20.77 0.66 -17.32
CA HIS A 401 20.30 1.97 -17.79
C HIS A 401 20.44 3.05 -16.72
N ALA A 402 20.00 2.76 -15.49
CA ALA A 402 20.04 3.70 -14.37
C ALA A 402 21.45 4.17 -14.01
N LEU A 403 22.51 3.46 -14.45
CA LEU A 403 23.91 3.77 -14.17
C LEU A 403 24.74 4.01 -15.45
N SER A 404 24.11 4.15 -16.62
CA SER A 404 24.78 4.37 -17.93
C SER A 404 25.18 5.84 -18.18
N ASN A 405 24.77 6.77 -17.31
CA ASN A 405 24.82 8.23 -17.50
C ASN A 405 23.88 8.78 -18.60
N GLU A 406 23.02 7.95 -19.18
CA GLU A 406 21.93 8.41 -20.04
C GLU A 406 20.78 9.10 -19.29
N PRO A 407 20.30 8.59 -18.12
CA PRO A 407 19.20 9.23 -17.41
C PRO A 407 19.65 10.44 -16.58
N GLU A 408 18.69 11.29 -16.24
CA GLU A 408 18.91 12.45 -15.38
C GLU A 408 18.96 12.03 -13.90
N TYR A 409 19.93 12.58 -13.15
CA TYR A 409 20.00 12.43 -11.69
C TYR A 409 19.62 13.72 -10.98
N LYS A 410 18.71 13.63 -10.03
CA LYS A 410 18.31 14.73 -9.13
C LYS A 410 18.64 14.40 -7.69
N PRO A 411 18.97 15.38 -6.83
CA PRO A 411 19.12 15.13 -5.40
C PRO A 411 17.76 14.76 -4.79
N PHE A 412 17.73 13.81 -3.87
CA PHE A 412 16.51 13.49 -3.12
C PHE A 412 16.10 14.66 -2.22
N ILE A 413 14.99 15.31 -2.60
CA ILE A 413 14.33 16.43 -1.89
C ILE A 413 12.84 16.08 -1.83
N PRO A 414 12.30 15.63 -0.69
CA PRO A 414 10.95 15.07 -0.63
C PRO A 414 9.85 15.97 -1.18
N GLU A 415 9.94 17.28 -0.98
CA GLU A 415 8.96 18.26 -1.45
C GLU A 415 8.87 18.28 -2.99
N GLU A 416 9.99 18.12 -3.68
CA GLU A 416 10.07 18.07 -5.15
C GLU A 416 9.80 16.65 -5.66
N THR A 417 10.37 15.64 -5.00
CA THR A 417 10.22 14.24 -5.39
C THR A 417 8.76 13.78 -5.28
N ALA A 418 8.03 14.20 -4.24
CA ALA A 418 6.64 13.77 -4.00
C ALA A 418 5.65 14.16 -5.10
N VAL A 419 5.99 15.16 -5.93
CA VAL A 419 5.15 15.65 -7.04
C VAL A 419 5.74 15.35 -8.41
N GLN A 420 6.88 14.64 -8.47
CA GLN A 420 7.50 14.25 -9.73
C GLN A 420 6.63 13.18 -10.43
N PRO A 421 6.19 13.42 -11.69
CA PRO A 421 5.50 12.40 -12.47
C PRO A 421 6.44 11.24 -12.81
N TYR A 422 5.89 10.02 -12.85
CA TYR A 422 6.57 8.79 -13.27
C TYR A 422 5.64 7.88 -14.07
N GLN A 423 6.22 6.82 -14.63
CA GLN A 423 5.52 5.79 -15.41
C GLN A 423 6.14 4.42 -15.16
N ASP A 424 5.42 3.35 -15.46
CA ASP A 424 5.78 1.95 -15.16
C ASP A 424 5.94 1.06 -16.41
N GLN A 425 6.00 1.63 -17.61
CA GLN A 425 6.04 0.92 -18.89
C GLN A 425 7.46 0.81 -19.48
N THR A 426 8.29 1.84 -19.29
CA THR A 426 9.67 1.94 -19.79
C THR A 426 10.63 2.23 -18.64
N TYR A 427 11.93 2.26 -18.93
CA TYR A 427 12.92 2.68 -17.92
C TYR A 427 12.70 4.12 -17.48
N GLN A 428 13.01 4.42 -16.21
CA GLN A 428 12.83 5.78 -15.71
C GLN A 428 13.80 6.75 -16.42
N PRO A 429 13.30 7.92 -16.85
CA PRO A 429 14.14 8.97 -17.42
C PRO A 429 14.88 9.79 -16.34
N VAL A 430 14.39 9.75 -15.11
CA VAL A 430 14.91 10.53 -13.97
C VAL A 430 15.01 9.62 -12.74
N TYR A 431 16.13 9.70 -12.03
CA TYR A 431 16.35 9.01 -10.76
C TYR A 431 16.73 10.00 -9.66
N PHE A 432 16.34 9.70 -8.42
CA PHE A 432 16.72 10.52 -7.26
C PHE A 432 17.86 9.87 -6.48
N VAL A 433 18.89 10.67 -6.21
CA VAL A 433 20.10 10.26 -5.51
C VAL A 433 20.05 10.73 -4.05
N SER A 434 20.09 9.77 -3.14
CA SER A 434 20.21 9.99 -1.69
C SER A 434 21.68 10.13 -1.30
N GLU A 435 22.01 11.07 -0.42
CA GLU A 435 23.39 11.23 0.08
C GLU A 435 23.76 10.06 1.00
N SER A 436 22.84 9.66 1.87
CA SER A 436 22.90 8.47 2.72
C SER A 436 21.49 8.06 3.14
N PHE A 437 21.30 6.86 3.68
CA PHE A 437 20.01 6.45 4.22
C PHE A 437 19.61 7.27 5.45
N GLU A 438 20.57 7.69 6.27
CA GLU A 438 20.32 8.62 7.37
C GLU A 438 19.81 9.99 6.89
N ASP A 439 20.44 10.57 5.85
CA ASP A 439 20.00 11.84 5.26
C ASP A 439 18.59 11.71 4.67
N ALA A 440 18.33 10.64 3.90
CA ALA A 440 17.01 10.36 3.34
C ALA A 440 15.93 10.24 4.42
N LYS A 441 16.23 9.52 5.51
CA LYS A 441 15.34 9.37 6.68
C LYS A 441 15.07 10.71 7.37
N LEU A 442 16.09 11.54 7.59
CA LEU A 442 15.92 12.85 8.21
C LEU A 442 15.09 13.79 7.34
N LYS A 443 15.31 13.80 6.02
CA LYS A 443 14.50 14.57 5.07
C LYS A 443 13.04 14.09 5.06
N LEU A 444 12.81 12.79 5.01
CA LEU A 444 11.47 12.21 5.06
C LEU A 444 10.75 12.55 6.36
N ARG A 445 11.43 12.54 7.51
CA ARG A 445 10.85 12.97 8.80
C ARG A 445 10.40 14.43 8.78
N ARG A 446 11.22 15.32 8.23
CA ARG A 446 10.88 16.74 8.08
C ARG A 446 9.66 16.92 7.17
N TYR A 447 9.65 16.23 6.04
CA TYR A 447 8.51 16.21 5.12
C TYR A 447 7.25 15.69 5.80
N SER A 448 7.34 14.56 6.50
CA SER A 448 6.21 13.92 7.18
C SER A 448 5.60 14.80 8.28
N ALA A 449 6.40 15.67 8.91
CA ALA A 449 5.92 16.65 9.87
C ALA A 449 5.05 17.75 9.24
N THR A 450 5.10 17.93 7.92
CA THR A 450 4.24 18.87 7.17
C THR A 450 2.87 18.28 6.83
N ILE A 451 2.71 16.95 6.90
CA ILE A 451 1.47 16.26 6.59
C ILE A 451 0.44 16.55 7.67
N LYS A 452 -0.74 17.04 7.25
CA LYS A 452 -1.80 17.42 8.17
C LYS A 452 -2.55 16.18 8.65
N ARG A 453 -2.38 15.85 9.93
CA ARG A 453 -3.21 14.87 10.65
C ARG A 453 -3.57 15.39 12.04
N PRO A 454 -4.75 15.03 12.58
CA PRO A 454 -5.23 15.58 13.85
C PRO A 454 -4.63 14.93 15.09
N PHE A 455 -3.64 14.06 14.92
CA PHE A 455 -2.95 13.33 15.98
C PHE A 455 -1.51 13.02 15.55
N ALA A 456 -0.63 12.82 16.52
CA ALA A 456 0.65 12.17 16.28
C ALA A 456 0.52 10.66 16.49
N VAL A 457 1.37 9.88 15.83
CA VAL A 457 1.46 8.43 16.00
C VAL A 457 2.84 8.04 16.51
N ARG A 458 2.91 6.98 17.30
CA ARG A 458 4.15 6.36 17.78
C ARG A 458 4.03 4.85 17.66
N TYR A 459 5.05 4.20 17.11
CA TYR A 459 5.12 2.74 17.13
C TYR A 459 5.74 2.25 18.45
N GLU A 460 5.07 1.32 19.12
CA GLU A 460 5.60 0.60 20.28
C GLU A 460 6.06 -0.81 19.84
N PRO A 461 7.38 -1.06 19.77
CA PRO A 461 7.91 -2.30 19.22
C PRO A 461 7.62 -3.52 20.10
N LEU A 462 7.51 -3.37 21.43
CA LEU A 462 7.28 -4.50 22.34
C LEU A 462 5.90 -5.13 22.18
N THR A 463 4.88 -4.29 21.96
CA THR A 463 3.49 -4.72 21.76
C THR A 463 3.11 -4.80 20.29
N CYS A 464 3.99 -4.34 19.39
CA CYS A 464 3.74 -4.19 17.95
C CYS A 464 2.45 -3.41 17.67
N THR A 465 2.29 -2.27 18.35
CA THR A 465 1.09 -1.41 18.25
C THR A 465 1.45 0.01 17.85
N VAL A 466 0.52 0.65 17.13
CA VAL A 466 0.56 2.09 16.88
C VAL A 466 -0.25 2.79 17.96
N GLU A 467 0.42 3.61 18.74
CA GLU A 467 -0.17 4.51 19.72
C GLU A 467 -0.58 5.82 19.05
N VAL A 468 -1.84 6.21 19.22
CA VAL A 468 -2.34 7.53 18.82
C VAL A 468 -2.20 8.48 20.01
N LEU A 469 -1.40 9.52 19.81
CA LEU A 469 -1.07 10.54 20.82
C LEU A 469 -2.03 11.73 20.72
N ASP A 470 -3.29 11.48 21.06
CA ASP A 470 -4.42 12.43 20.99
C ASP A 470 -4.90 12.90 22.37
N GLN A 471 -4.33 12.35 23.46
CA GLN A 471 -4.71 12.63 24.84
C GLN A 471 -3.47 12.92 25.71
N PRO A 472 -3.54 13.90 26.64
CA PRO A 472 -2.42 14.23 27.52
C PRO A 472 -1.87 13.04 28.33
N CYS A 473 -2.75 12.15 28.82
CA CYS A 473 -2.34 10.97 29.59
C CYS A 473 -1.48 10.00 28.78
N ARG A 474 -1.80 9.77 27.50
CA ARG A 474 -1.02 8.90 26.61
C ARG A 474 0.37 9.49 26.36
N ILE A 475 0.44 10.81 26.14
CA ILE A 475 1.70 11.52 25.98
C ILE A 475 2.55 11.43 27.26
N GLN A 476 1.96 11.64 28.43
CA GLN A 476 2.65 11.52 29.71
C GLN A 476 3.18 10.11 29.97
N ASN A 477 2.42 9.06 29.63
CA ASN A 477 2.86 7.67 29.74
C ASN A 477 4.07 7.41 28.83
N ALA A 478 3.99 7.83 27.57
CA ALA A 478 5.08 7.71 26.59
C ALA A 478 6.36 8.44 27.04
N LEU A 479 6.24 9.65 27.60
CA LEU A 479 7.35 10.44 28.14
C LEU A 479 7.95 9.80 29.40
N SER A 480 7.12 9.22 30.26
CA SER A 480 7.58 8.56 31.49
C SER A 480 8.42 7.33 31.18
N LYS A 481 8.02 6.54 30.18
CA LYS A 481 8.80 5.40 29.69
C LYS A 481 10.16 5.85 29.13
N MET A 482 10.19 6.88 28.29
CA MET A 482 11.45 7.43 27.76
C MET A 482 12.36 7.97 28.86
N ARG A 483 11.81 8.61 29.90
CA ARG A 483 12.59 9.08 31.05
C ARG A 483 13.25 7.92 31.79
N GLN A 484 12.55 6.81 31.95
CA GLN A 484 13.11 5.62 32.59
C GLN A 484 14.26 5.03 31.76
N ASP A 485 14.09 4.94 30.44
CA ASP A 485 15.15 4.47 29.54
C ASP A 485 16.38 5.39 29.57
N MET A 486 16.18 6.72 29.54
CA MET A 486 17.27 7.68 29.68
C MET A 486 18.00 7.56 31.02
N LYS A 487 17.27 7.29 32.10
CA LYS A 487 17.88 7.08 33.42
C LYS A 487 18.77 5.84 33.43
N VAL A 488 18.32 4.73 32.83
CA VAL A 488 19.13 3.51 32.71
C VAL A 488 20.43 3.79 31.94
N LEU A 489 20.36 4.57 30.85
CA LEU A 489 21.53 4.94 30.06
C LEU A 489 22.48 5.87 30.84
N GLN A 490 21.94 6.81 31.61
CA GLN A 490 22.72 7.68 32.47
C GLN A 490 23.45 6.87 33.56
N ASP A 491 22.74 5.98 34.26
CA ASP A 491 23.31 5.12 35.29
C ASP A 491 24.43 4.21 34.71
N ALA A 492 24.27 3.74 33.47
CA ALA A 492 25.28 2.96 32.78
C ALA A 492 26.53 3.80 32.43
N LEU A 493 26.33 5.03 31.95
CA LEU A 493 27.42 5.96 31.66
C LEU A 493 28.20 6.34 32.91
N GLU A 494 27.50 6.60 34.03
CA GLU A 494 28.12 6.92 35.32
C GLU A 494 28.99 5.76 35.83
N LYS A 495 28.53 4.51 35.71
CA LYS A 495 29.32 3.30 36.05
C LYS A 495 30.60 3.16 35.22
N LEU A 496 30.52 3.46 33.92
CA LEU A 496 31.69 3.43 33.03
C LEU A 496 32.66 4.58 33.31
N SER A 497 32.17 5.74 33.76
CA SER A 497 33.01 6.89 34.12
C SER A 497 33.68 6.79 35.50
N SER A 498 33.18 5.88 36.35
CA SER A 498 33.70 5.61 37.70
C SER A 498 34.56 4.35 37.80
N SER A 499 34.73 3.63 36.68
CA SER A 499 35.68 2.52 36.50
C SER A 499 36.92 3.02 35.75
#